data_AF-A0A2R6RC73-F1
#
_entry.id   AF-A0A2R6RC73-F1
#
_cell.length_a   1.000
_cell.length_b   1.000
_cell.length_c   1.000
_cell.angle_alpha   90.00
_cell.angle_beta   90.00
_cell.angle_gamma   90.00
#
_symmetry.space_group_name_H-M   'P 1'
#
loop_
_entity.id
_entity.type
_entity.pdbx_description
1 polymer ?
#
loop_
_entity_poly.entity_id
_entity_poly.type
_entity_poly.pdbx_seq_one_letter_code
_entity_poly.pdbx_strand_id
1 'polypeptide(L)'
;MSTRQNATKKLLDKVFKVRLGRGFYGDCLGVRADGNSNLSDEIGKELSIKSAAAGLRPIGAVIYMQRNILKMSLRSTDSGIDTSEVAKTYGGGGSPSSSSFITRMDEYNQWLSVHQP
;
A
#
# COMPACT_ATOMS: atom_id res chain seq x y z
N MET A 1 19.38 11.22 -14.79
CA MET A 1 18.64 10.55 -13.70
C MET A 1 17.22 10.29 -14.17
N SER A 2 16.76 9.05 -14.07
CA SER A 2 15.51 8.56 -14.68
C SER A 2 14.28 9.30 -14.14
N THR A 3 13.41 9.79 -15.03
CA THR A 3 12.13 10.44 -14.72
C THR A 3 11.27 9.63 -13.74
N ARG A 4 11.43 8.30 -13.74
CA ARG A 4 10.75 7.36 -12.83
C ARG A 4 11.18 7.56 -11.37
N GLN A 5 12.49 7.69 -11.12
CA GLN A 5 13.03 7.86 -9.76
C GLN A 5 12.56 9.17 -9.12
N ASN A 6 12.42 10.24 -9.91
CA ASN A 6 11.89 11.52 -9.42
C ASN A 6 10.39 11.43 -9.08
N ALA A 7 9.60 10.68 -9.84
CA ALA A 7 8.18 10.47 -9.55
C ALA A 7 7.99 9.63 -8.27
N THR A 8 8.78 8.57 -8.10
CA THR A 8 8.80 7.74 -6.89
C THR A 8 9.12 8.58 -5.65
N LYS A 9 10.19 9.40 -5.69
CA LYS A 9 10.56 10.27 -4.56
C LYS A 9 9.45 11.26 -4.17
N LYS A 10 8.84 11.94 -5.16
CA LYS A 10 7.73 12.87 -4.91
C LYS A 10 6.51 12.21 -4.27
N LEU A 11 6.22 10.95 -4.62
CA LEU A 11 5.12 10.20 -4.03
C LEU A 11 5.47 9.76 -2.61
N LEU A 12 6.72 9.40 -2.36
CA LEU A 12 7.20 9.02 -1.04
C LEU A 12 7.28 10.18 -0.02
N ASP A 13 7.14 11.42 -0.47
CA ASP A 13 6.95 12.57 0.42
C ASP A 13 5.49 12.70 0.91
N LYS A 14 4.55 11.99 0.27
CA LYS A 14 3.10 12.01 0.57
C LYS A 14 2.61 10.70 1.19
N VAL A 15 3.48 10.03 1.93
CA VAL A 15 3.15 8.77 2.59
C VAL A 15 2.26 9.02 3.80
N PHE A 16 1.35 8.10 4.05
CA PHE A 16 0.43 8.13 5.17
C PHE A 16 0.37 6.76 5.83
N LYS A 17 -0.05 6.73 7.09
CA LYS A 17 -0.28 5.49 7.82
C LYS A 17 -1.60 4.86 7.37
N VAL A 18 -1.58 3.55 7.12
CA VAL A 18 -2.73 2.73 6.74
C VAL A 18 -2.91 1.65 7.79
N ARG A 19 -4.09 1.57 8.40
CA ARG A 19 -4.46 0.48 9.31
C ARG A 19 -5.10 -0.64 8.50
N LEU A 20 -4.30 -1.61 8.09
CA LEU A 20 -4.72 -2.68 7.19
C LEU A 20 -5.85 -3.48 7.84
N GLY A 21 -6.97 -3.58 7.11
CA GLY A 21 -8.20 -4.16 7.63
C GLY A 21 -8.59 -3.59 8.98
N ARG A 22 -8.65 -2.27 9.11
CA ARG A 22 -9.04 -1.58 10.37
C ARG A 22 -8.13 -1.90 11.56
N GLY A 23 -6.90 -2.38 11.30
CA GLY A 23 -5.90 -2.73 12.32
C GLY A 23 -5.75 -4.23 12.58
N PHE A 24 -6.62 -5.09 12.03
CA PHE A 24 -6.49 -6.55 12.17
C PHE A 24 -5.17 -7.08 11.62
N TYR A 25 -4.65 -6.43 10.58
CA TYR A 25 -3.40 -6.78 9.93
C TYR A 25 -2.26 -5.83 10.29
N GLY A 26 -2.43 -5.07 11.39
CA GLY A 26 -1.49 -4.04 11.81
C GLY A 26 -1.49 -2.81 10.91
N ASP A 27 -0.54 -1.94 11.20
CA ASP A 27 -0.42 -0.65 10.53
C ASP A 27 0.81 -0.65 9.61
N CYS A 28 0.72 0.00 8.46
CA CYS A 28 1.82 0.14 7.51
C CYS A 28 1.83 1.52 6.85
N LEU A 29 2.86 1.82 6.05
CA LEU A 29 2.88 3.01 5.22
C LEU A 29 2.22 2.76 3.87
N GLY A 30 1.45 3.74 3.42
CA GLY A 30 0.83 3.75 2.12
C GLY A 30 0.96 5.07 1.38
N VAL A 31 0.68 5.03 0.08
CA VAL A 31 0.67 6.20 -0.78
C VAL A 31 -0.42 6.08 -1.83
N ARG A 32 -0.94 7.22 -2.25
CA ARG A 32 -1.86 7.32 -3.39
C ARG A 32 -1.08 7.67 -4.65
N ALA A 33 -1.00 6.71 -5.57
CA ALA A 33 -0.24 6.78 -6.83
C ALA A 33 -1.18 6.81 -8.06
N ASP A 34 -2.24 7.62 -8.00
CA ASP A 34 -3.16 7.80 -9.12
C ASP A 34 -2.39 8.21 -10.38
N GLY A 35 -2.66 7.54 -11.51
CA GLY A 35 -1.95 7.76 -12.78
C GLY A 35 -0.54 7.15 -12.87
N ASN A 36 -0.01 6.53 -11.81
CA ASN A 36 1.35 5.96 -11.76
C ASN A 36 1.33 4.47 -11.36
N SER A 37 0.33 3.71 -11.82
CA SER A 37 0.15 2.29 -11.47
C SER A 37 1.33 1.41 -11.92
N ASN A 38 2.03 1.80 -12.98
CA ASN A 38 3.26 1.17 -13.47
C ASN A 38 4.43 1.24 -12.47
N LEU A 39 4.42 2.22 -11.54
CA LEU A 39 5.45 2.37 -10.50
C LEU A 39 5.06 1.70 -9.18
N SER A 40 3.90 1.04 -9.10
CA SER A 40 3.38 0.48 -7.85
C SER A 40 4.26 -0.61 -7.24
N ASP A 41 5.01 -1.37 -8.03
CA ASP A 41 5.97 -2.34 -7.49
C ASP A 41 7.17 -1.67 -6.81
N GLU A 42 7.84 -0.74 -7.51
CA GLU A 42 9.00 -0.01 -7.00
C GLU A 42 8.62 0.81 -5.75
N ILE A 43 7.54 1.58 -5.84
CA ILE A 43 7.02 2.39 -4.73
C ILE A 43 6.64 1.49 -3.55
N GLY A 44 5.95 0.38 -3.80
CA GLY A 44 5.51 -0.52 -2.73
C GLY A 44 6.67 -1.16 -1.99
N LYS A 45 7.74 -1.56 -2.70
CA LYS A 45 8.96 -2.10 -2.07
C LYS A 45 9.67 -1.05 -1.22
N GLU A 46 9.82 0.18 -1.74
CA GLU A 46 10.45 1.25 -0.97
C GLU A 46 9.61 1.65 0.25
N LEU A 47 8.29 1.67 0.11
CA LEU A 47 7.37 1.86 1.24
C LEU A 47 7.48 0.75 2.28
N SER A 48 7.61 -0.51 1.87
CA SER A 48 7.81 -1.64 2.80
C SER A 48 9.03 -1.41 3.69
N ILE A 49 10.16 -1.00 3.10
CA ILE A 49 11.40 -0.70 3.83
C ILE A 49 11.20 0.50 4.76
N LYS A 50 10.59 1.58 4.28
CA LYS A 50 10.31 2.76 5.11
C LYS A 50 9.34 2.46 6.26
N SER A 51 8.36 1.59 6.01
CA SER A 51 7.38 1.15 7.01
C SER A 51 8.09 0.38 8.12
N ALA A 52 8.97 -0.56 7.75
CA ALA A 52 9.82 -1.28 8.70
C ALA A 52 10.70 -0.33 9.54
N ALA A 53 11.35 0.64 8.88
CA ALA A 53 12.20 1.64 9.54
C ALA A 53 11.42 2.55 10.50
N ALA A 54 10.12 2.77 10.25
CA ALA A 54 9.22 3.51 11.13
C ALA A 54 8.63 2.64 12.28
N GLY A 55 9.06 1.38 12.41
CA GLY A 55 8.52 0.44 13.41
C GLY A 55 7.10 -0.06 13.10
N LEU A 56 6.64 0.12 11.86
CA LEU A 56 5.37 -0.38 11.36
C LEU A 56 5.57 -1.73 10.65
N ARG A 57 4.47 -2.39 10.27
CA ARG A 57 4.54 -3.66 9.54
C ARG A 57 5.29 -3.44 8.22
N PRO A 58 6.23 -4.32 7.81
CA PRO A 58 7.04 -4.12 6.61
C PRO A 58 6.22 -4.42 5.34
N ILE A 59 5.23 -3.58 5.09
CA ILE A 59 4.28 -3.63 3.99
C ILE A 59 4.21 -2.22 3.41
N GLY A 60 4.29 -2.11 2.10
CA GLY A 60 3.96 -0.90 1.37
C GLY A 60 2.60 -1.02 0.70
N ALA A 61 1.66 -0.15 1.08
CA ALA A 61 0.35 -0.06 0.45
C ALA A 61 0.35 1.00 -0.66
N VAL A 62 0.20 0.58 -1.91
CA VAL A 62 0.07 1.51 -3.04
C VAL A 62 -1.37 1.52 -3.52
N ILE A 63 -2.03 2.66 -3.39
CA ILE A 63 -3.42 2.86 -3.75
C ILE A 63 -3.48 3.65 -5.06
N TYR A 64 -4.26 3.19 -6.03
CA TYR A 64 -4.44 3.91 -7.28
C TYR A 64 -5.80 3.59 -7.91
N MET A 65 -6.34 4.57 -8.63
CA MET A 65 -7.50 4.40 -9.48
C MET A 65 -7.11 3.73 -10.81
N GLN A 66 -7.78 2.62 -11.14
CA GLN A 66 -7.66 1.94 -12.42
C GLN A 66 -9.07 1.72 -13.00
N ARG A 67 -9.36 2.35 -14.15
CA ARG A 67 -10.69 2.25 -14.81
C ARG A 67 -11.86 2.57 -13.85
N ASN A 68 -11.74 3.65 -13.09
CA ASN A 68 -12.70 4.08 -12.05
C ASN A 68 -12.87 3.11 -10.86
N ILE A 69 -11.99 2.12 -10.73
CA ILE A 69 -11.96 1.20 -9.59
C ILE A 69 -10.75 1.54 -8.72
N LEU A 70 -10.98 1.66 -7.40
CA LEU A 70 -9.91 1.88 -6.44
C LEU A 70 -9.22 0.54 -6.14
N LYS A 71 -7.95 0.43 -6.54
CA LYS A 71 -7.14 -0.76 -6.34
C LYS A 71 -6.07 -0.48 -5.31
N MET A 72 -5.89 -1.42 -4.38
CA MET A 72 -4.79 -1.41 -3.43
C MET A 72 -3.85 -2.56 -3.76
N SER A 73 -2.58 -2.23 -4.02
CA SER A 73 -1.49 -3.19 -4.18
C SER A 73 -0.63 -3.17 -2.93
N LEU A 74 -0.46 -4.34 -2.31
CA LEU A 74 0.44 -4.53 -1.18
C LEU A 74 1.75 -5.15 -1.67
N ARG A 75 2.87 -4.60 -1.21
CA ARG A 75 4.20 -5.13 -1.46
C ARG A 75 4.92 -5.32 -0.13
N SER A 76 5.66 -6.41 -0.01
CA SER A 76 6.58 -6.62 1.11
C SER A 76 7.92 -7.10 0.60
N THR A 77 8.97 -6.63 1.26
CA THR A 77 10.35 -7.11 1.09
C THR A 77 10.75 -8.10 2.19
N ASP A 78 9.86 -8.36 3.14
CA ASP A 78 10.07 -9.24 4.28
C ASP A 78 9.45 -10.62 3.99
N SER A 79 10.23 -11.69 4.14
CA SER A 79 9.78 -13.07 3.86
C SER A 79 8.87 -13.64 4.95
N GLY A 80 8.79 -13.00 6.12
CA GLY A 80 7.89 -13.37 7.21
C GLY A 80 6.50 -12.75 7.12
N ILE A 81 6.24 -11.89 6.12
CA ILE A 81 4.95 -11.26 5.90
C ILE A 81 4.25 -11.83 4.68
N ASP A 82 3.05 -12.37 4.89
CA ASP A 82 2.14 -12.77 3.81
C ASP A 82 1.08 -11.67 3.57
N THR A 83 1.31 -10.85 2.54
CA THR A 83 0.32 -9.85 2.11
C THR A 83 -0.90 -10.46 1.42
N SER A 84 -0.79 -11.71 0.91
CA SER A 84 -1.87 -12.38 0.20
C SER A 84 -3.06 -12.69 1.10
N GLU A 85 -2.84 -12.90 2.41
CA GLU A 85 -3.91 -13.09 3.39
C GLU A 85 -4.84 -11.89 3.43
N VAL A 86 -4.27 -10.68 3.47
CA VAL A 86 -5.05 -9.43 3.44
C VAL A 86 -5.83 -9.36 2.13
N ALA A 87 -5.15 -9.56 1.00
CA ALA A 87 -5.81 -9.44 -0.30
C ALA A 87 -6.96 -10.45 -0.46
N LYS A 88 -6.79 -11.71 -0.04
CA LYS A 88 -7.82 -12.76 -0.11
C LYS A 88 -9.07 -12.39 0.69
N THR A 89 -8.90 -11.85 1.90
CA THR A 89 -10.03 -11.40 2.74
C THR A 89 -10.89 -10.34 2.04
N TYR A 90 -10.28 -9.47 1.24
CA TYR A 90 -10.98 -8.44 0.48
C TYR A 90 -11.30 -8.85 -0.97
N GLY A 91 -11.32 -10.16 -1.26
CA GLY A 91 -11.71 -10.69 -2.57
C GLY A 91 -10.66 -10.53 -3.68
N GLY A 92 -9.42 -10.19 -3.31
CA GLY A 92 -8.27 -10.15 -4.21
C GLY A 92 -7.34 -11.36 -4.05
N GLY A 93 -6.07 -11.18 -4.42
CA GLY A 93 -5.07 -12.25 -4.33
C GLY A 93 -3.69 -11.82 -4.80
N GLY A 94 -2.77 -12.79 -4.85
CA GLY A 94 -1.39 -12.60 -5.27
C GLY A 94 -0.44 -13.54 -4.54
N SER A 95 0.85 -13.21 -4.56
CA SER A 95 1.89 -13.90 -3.81
C SER A 95 2.07 -13.27 -2.42
N PRO A 96 2.77 -13.96 -1.49
CA PRO A 96 3.04 -13.42 -0.15
C PRO A 96 3.69 -12.04 -0.16
N SER A 97 4.63 -11.80 -1.07
CA SER A 97 5.35 -10.51 -1.20
C SER A 97 4.67 -9.49 -2.12
N SER A 98 3.66 -9.90 -2.88
CA SER A 98 3.00 -9.04 -3.88
C SER A 98 1.55 -9.47 -4.09
N SER A 99 0.62 -8.70 -3.54
CA SER A 99 -0.80 -8.97 -3.65
C SER A 99 -1.59 -7.69 -3.97
N SER A 100 -2.81 -7.87 -4.47
CA SER A 100 -3.69 -6.74 -4.74
C SER A 100 -5.15 -7.11 -4.63
N PHE A 101 -5.97 -6.13 -4.26
CA PHE A 101 -7.42 -6.28 -4.15
C PHE A 101 -8.10 -4.97 -4.53
N ILE A 102 -9.39 -5.07 -4.83
CA ILE A 102 -10.25 -3.92 -5.07
C ILE A 102 -10.86 -3.53 -3.74
N THR A 103 -10.81 -2.25 -3.39
CA THR A 103 -11.46 -1.73 -2.19
C THR A 103 -12.39 -0.59 -2.55
N ARG A 104 -13.37 -0.33 -1.69
CA ARG A 104 -14.28 0.81 -1.85
C ARG A 104 -13.69 2.03 -1.15
N MET A 105 -14.13 3.22 -1.55
CA MET A 105 -13.61 4.48 -1.00
C MET A 105 -13.96 4.65 0.49
N ASP A 106 -15.11 4.16 0.93
CA ASP A 106 -15.53 4.16 2.34
C ASP A 106 -14.62 3.28 3.20
N GLU A 107 -14.35 2.05 2.76
CA GLU A 107 -13.44 1.12 3.46
C GLU A 107 -12.01 1.68 3.47
N TYR A 108 -11.53 2.20 2.34
CA TYR A 108 -10.24 2.89 2.27
C TYR A 108 -10.16 4.05 3.26
N ASN A 109 -11.17 4.91 3.31
CA ASN A 109 -11.22 6.02 4.25
C ASN A 109 -11.17 5.54 5.70
N GLN A 110 -11.84 4.44 6.04
CA GLN A 110 -11.75 3.87 7.39
C GLN A 110 -10.33 3.40 7.74
N TRP A 111 -9.59 2.87 6.77
CA TRP A 111 -8.20 2.44 6.99
C TRP A 111 -7.24 3.62 7.17
N LEU A 112 -7.63 4.81 6.68
CA LEU A 112 -6.92 6.07 6.90
C LEU A 112 -7.39 6.82 8.14
N SER A 113 -8.64 6.62 8.57
CA SER A 113 -9.35 7.44 9.54
C SER A 113 -8.99 7.08 10.99
N VAL A 114 -7.71 7.26 11.33
CA VAL A 114 -7.26 7.24 12.74
C VAL A 114 -6.54 8.53 13.13
N HIS A 115 -6.63 9.56 12.30
CA HIS A 115 -6.39 10.93 12.74
C HIS A 115 -7.41 11.89 12.12
N GLN A 116 -8.63 11.89 12.66
CA GLN A 116 -9.36 13.14 12.86
C GLN A 116 -9.97 13.09 14.27
N PRO A 117 -9.56 13.98 15.20
CA PRO A 117 -10.35 14.24 16.40
C PRO A 117 -11.73 14.79 16.04
#